data_AF-A0A2I0NU73-F1
#
_entry.id   AF-A0A2I0NU73-F1
#
_cell.length_a   1.000
_cell.length_b   1.000
_cell.length_c   1.000
_cell.angle_alpha   90.00
_cell.angle_beta   90.00
_cell.angle_gamma   90.00
#
_symmetry.space_group_name_H-M   'P 1'
#
loop_
_entity.id
_entity.type
_entity.pdbx_description
1 polymer ?
#
loop_
_entity_poly.entity_id
_entity_poly.type
_entity_poly.pdbx_seq_one_letter_code
_entity_poly.pdbx_strand_id
1 'polypeptide(L)' 'NLHFLVNTGLYVLEPAVLDLIGDDEKIDMTELFRRIELDKGKIGVYPHHGKWFDIGQWEEYRETLRFFEGNVMEWSI' A
#
# COMPACT_ATOMS: atom_id res chain seq x y z
N ASN A 1 -22.78 10.85 2.96
CA ASN A 1 -21.34 10.70 3.22
C ASN A 1 -20.94 9.29 2.80
N LEU A 2 -19.97 9.14 1.89
CA LEU A 2 -19.48 7.85 1.42
C LEU A 2 -18.09 7.60 2.01
N HIS A 3 -17.90 6.45 2.64
CA HIS A 3 -16.61 5.99 3.13
C HIS A 3 -16.14 4.84 2.24
N PHE A 4 -14.96 4.99 1.65
CA PHE A 4 -14.34 3.98 0.80
C PHE A 4 -13.06 3.47 1.44
N LEU A 5 -12.83 2.17 1.33
CA LEU A 5 -11.53 1.57 1.58
C LEU A 5 -10.76 1.56 0.26
N VAL A 6 -9.57 2.15 0.27
CA VAL A 6 -8.66 2.16 -0.87
C VAL A 6 -7.37 1.48 -0.45
N ASN A 7 -6.76 0.75 -1.37
CA ASN A 7 -5.50 0.05 -1.13
C ASN A 7 -4.37 1.06 -0.89
N THR A 8 -3.59 0.89 0.19
CA THR A 8 -2.51 1.82 0.58
C THR A 8 -1.13 1.44 0.03
N GLY A 9 -1.03 0.35 -0.74
CA GLY A 9 0.22 -0.19 -1.27
C GLY A 9 1.08 -0.95 -0.23
N LEU A 10 0.53 -1.27 0.94
CA LEU A 10 1.21 -2.03 1.99
C LEU A 10 0.61 -3.43 2.12
N TYR A 11 1.47 -4.44 2.11
CA TYR A 11 1.08 -5.86 2.16
C TYR A 11 1.94 -6.61 3.16
N VAL A 12 1.33 -7.51 3.92
CA VAL A 12 2.01 -8.52 4.72
C VAL A 12 1.62 -9.86 4.14
N LEU A 13 2.61 -10.61 3.64
CA LEU A 13 2.39 -11.86 2.91
C LEU A 13 3.12 -13.00 3.61
N GLU A 14 2.48 -14.16 3.66
CA GLU A 14 3.16 -15.41 4.02
C GLU A 14 4.14 -15.80 2.90
N PRO A 15 5.35 -16.29 3.20
CA PRO A 15 6.33 -16.65 2.17
C PRO A 15 5.80 -17.63 1.12
N ALA A 16 4.92 -18.55 1.51
CA ALA A 16 4.30 -19.52 0.60
C ALA A 16 3.44 -18.88 -0.50
N VAL A 17 3.01 -17.62 -0.35
CA VAL A 17 2.31 -16.88 -1.41
C VAL A 17 3.21 -16.66 -2.63
N LEU A 18 4.53 -16.60 -2.44
CA LEU A 18 5.48 -16.42 -3.54
C LEU A 18 5.53 -17.64 -4.46
N ASP A 19 5.18 -18.83 -3.98
CA ASP A 19 5.09 -20.06 -4.80
C ASP A 19 3.97 -19.99 -5.84
N LEU A 20 3.06 -19.01 -5.73
CA LEU A 20 1.99 -18.75 -6.72
C LEU A 20 2.46 -17.86 -7.88
N ILE A 21 3.69 -17.36 -7.83
CA ILE A 21 4.31 -16.50 -8.85
C ILE A 21 5.27 -17.37 -9.67
N GLY A 22 5.13 -17.34 -11.00
CA GLY A 22 6.02 -18.06 -11.89
C GLY A 22 7.43 -17.45 -11.96
N ASP A 23 8.40 -18.27 -12.37
CA ASP A 23 9.75 -17.80 -12.67
C ASP A 23 9.73 -16.72 -13.77
N ASP A 24 10.43 -15.61 -13.53
CA ASP A 24 10.47 -14.42 -14.40
C ASP A 24 9.09 -13.85 -14.79
N GLU A 25 8.04 -14.17 -14.02
CA GLU A 25 6.70 -13.72 -14.31
C GLU A 25 6.50 -12.26 -13.91
N LYS A 26 6.01 -11.45 -14.85
CA LYS A 26 5.43 -10.16 -14.53
C LYS A 26 3.99 -10.36 -14.04
N ILE A 27 3.75 -10.06 -12.77
CA ILE A 27 2.44 -10.11 -12.12
C ILE A 27 2.19 -8.81 -11.35
N ASP A 28 0.93 -8.40 -11.22
CA ASP A 28 0.53 -7.31 -10.32
C ASP A 28 -0.15 -7.85 -9.05
N MET A 29 -0.31 -6.99 -8.05
CA MET A 29 -0.89 -7.38 -6.77
C MET A 29 -2.35 -7.85 -6.86
N THR A 30 -3.11 -7.34 -7.83
CA THR A 30 -4.52 -7.73 -8.02
C THR A 30 -4.60 -9.16 -8.54
N GLU A 31 -3.74 -9.49 -9.50
CA GLU A 31 -3.63 -10.85 -10.02
C GLU A 31 -3.07 -11.82 -8.97
N LEU A 32 -2.10 -11.40 -8.15
CA LEU A 32 -1.61 -12.21 -7.04
C LEU A 32 -2.72 -12.54 -6.03
N PHE A 33 -3.55 -11.55 -5.67
CA PHE A 33 -4.73 -11.79 -4.81
C PHE A 33 -5.70 -12.79 -5.40
N ARG A 34 -5.99 -12.66 -6.71
CA ARG A 34 -6.85 -13.62 -7.41
C ARG A 34 -6.31 -15.04 -7.34
N ARG A 35 -4.98 -15.22 -7.45
CA ARG A 35 -4.34 -16.55 -7.33
C ARG A 35 -4.44 -17.12 -5.92
N ILE A 36 -4.22 -16.29 -4.90
CA ILE A 36 -4.40 -16.68 -3.50
C ILE A 36 -5.83 -17.16 -3.26
N GLU A 37 -6.84 -16.44 -3.77
CA GLU A 37 -8.25 -16.85 -3.64
C GLU A 37 -8.55 -18.18 -4.34
N LEU A 38 -8.02 -18.39 -5.55
CA LEU A 38 -8.17 -19.65 -6.28
C LEU A 38 -7.52 -20.83 -5.57
N ASP A 39 -6.39 -20.60 -4.89
CA ASP A 39 -5.71 -21.58 -4.06
C ASP A 39 -6.38 -21.75 -2.67
N LYS A 40 -7.54 -21.11 -2.45
CA LYS A 40 -8.30 -21.13 -1.19
C LYS A 40 -7.56 -20.49 -0.01
N GLY A 41 -6.56 -19.66 -0.30
CA GLY A 41 -5.91 -18.78 0.67
C GLY A 41 -6.89 -17.73 1.20
N LYS A 42 -6.56 -17.17 2.36
CA LYS A 42 -7.38 -16.14 3.01
C LYS A 42 -6.71 -14.78 2.86
N ILE A 43 -7.49 -13.79 2.44
CA ILE A 43 -7.07 -12.39 2.36
C ILE A 43 -7.82 -11.59 3.42
N GLY A 44 -7.07 -10.85 4.24
CA GLY A 44 -7.61 -9.91 5.23
C GLY A 44 -7.28 -8.48 4.84
N VAL A 45 -8.13 -7.54 5.26
CA VAL A 45 -7.89 -6.10 5.10
C VAL A 45 -7.74 -5.48 6.48
N TYR A 46 -6.70 -4.68 6.66
CA TYR A 46 -6.49 -3.89 7.88
C TYR A 46 -6.64 -2.39 7.56
N PRO A 47 -7.62 -1.69 8.16
CA PRO A 47 -7.82 -0.27 7.91
C PRO A 47 -6.71 0.55 8.57
N HIS A 48 -6.03 1.37 7.77
CA HIS A 48 -5.08 2.36 8.28
C HIS A 48 -5.82 3.66 8.64
N HIS A 49 -5.54 4.19 9.83
CA HIS A 49 -6.17 5.42 10.35
C HIS A 49 -5.24 6.64 10.38
N GLY A 50 -3.97 6.47 9.99
CA GLY A 50 -3.00 7.57 9.94
C GLY A 50 -3.10 8.36 8.63
N LYS A 51 -2.25 9.39 8.54
CA LYS A 51 -2.07 10.13 7.29
C LYS A 51 -1.27 9.27 6.30
N TRP A 52 -1.76 9.17 5.08
CA TRP A 52 -1.12 8.46 3.97
C TRP A 52 -0.86 9.45 2.84
N PHE A 53 0.29 9.32 2.18
CA PHE A 53 0.74 10.24 1.14
C PHE A 53 1.06 9.43 -0.13
N ASP A 54 0.34 9.72 -1.21
CA ASP A 54 0.62 9.14 -2.53
C ASP A 54 1.72 9.94 -3.24
N ILE A 55 2.98 9.59 -2.98
CA ILE A 55 4.13 10.33 -3.53
C ILE A 55 4.51 9.89 -4.96
N GLY A 56 3.68 9.08 -5.62
CA GLY A 56 3.94 8.63 -6.99
C GLY A 56 3.78 9.74 -8.05
N GLN A 57 3.12 10.84 -7.69
CA GLN A 57 2.90 12.01 -8.54
C GLN A 57 3.73 13.20 -8.05
N TRP A 58 4.26 14.00 -8.99
CA TRP A 58 5.16 15.12 -8.67
C TRP A 58 4.52 16.22 -7.83
N GLU A 59 3.24 16.44 -7.97
CA GLU A 59 2.51 17.46 -7.21
C GLU A 59 2.36 17.05 -5.74
N GLU A 60 1.92 15.82 -5.50
CA GLU A 60 1.68 15.19 -4.22
C GLU A 60 2.98 14.96 -3.47
N TYR A 61 4.06 14.60 -4.18
CA TYR A 61 5.40 14.57 -3.62
C TYR A 61 5.82 15.94 -3.05
N ARG A 62 5.66 17.02 -3.83
CA ARG A 62 6.01 18.38 -3.40
C ARG A 62 5.14 18.87 -2.24
N GLU A 63 3.86 18.51 -2.23
CA GLU A 63 2.96 18.77 -1.10
C GLU A 63 3.39 18.04 0.17
N THR A 64 3.77 16.77 0.03
CA THR A 64 4.27 15.94 1.13
C THR A 64 5.53 16.55 1.75
N LEU A 65 6.47 17.02 0.92
CA LEU A 65 7.67 17.72 1.42
C LEU A 65 7.32 18.96 2.23
N ARG A 66 6.46 19.84 1.71
CA ARG A 66 6.03 21.05 2.45
C ARG A 66 5.36 20.71 3.77
N PHE A 67 4.57 19.64 3.81
CA PHE A 67 3.96 19.17 5.04
C PHE A 67 5.01 18.78 6.08
N PHE A 68 6.06 18.04 5.70
CA PHE A 68 7.11 17.66 6.64
C PHE A 68 8.03 18.83 7.03
N GLU A 69 8.36 19.74 6.11
CA GLU A 69 9.14 20.95 6.42
C GLU A 69 8.46 21.82 7.50
N GLY A 70 7.15 22.03 7.39
CA GLY A 70 6.37 22.78 8.39
C GLY A 70 6.33 22.10 9.76
N ASN A 71 6.31 20.77 9.81
CA ASN A 71 6.26 20.02 11.06
C ASN A 71 7.64 19.86 11.72
N VAL A 72 8.74 19.81 10.94
CA VAL A 72 10.11 19.74 11.50
C VAL A 72 10.43 20.98 12.35
N MET A 73 9.84 22.14 12.01
CA MET A 73 9.96 23.37 12.80
C MET A 73 9.25 23.28 14.16
N GLU A 74 8.19 22.47 14.29
CA GLU A 74 7.41 22.32 15.53
C GLU A 74 8.05 21.35 16.53
N TRP A 75 8.78 20.33 16.04
CA TRP A 75 9.54 19.38 16.88
C TRP A 75 10.91 19.90 17.35
N SER A 76 11.34 21.07 16.86
CA SER A 76 12.64 21.68 17.15
C SER A 76 12.58 22.84 18.16
N ILE A 77 11.45 23.02 18.85
CA ILE A 77 11.22 24.06 19.88
C ILE A 77 10.99 23.41 21.24
#